data_AF-A0A1S8SDY2-F1
#
_entry.id   AF-A0A1S8SDY2-F1
#
_cell.length_a   1.000
_cell.length_b   1.000
_cell.length_c   1.000
_cell.angle_alpha   90.00
_cell.angle_beta   90.00
_cell.angle_gamma   90.00
#
_symmetry.space_group_name_H-M   'P 1'
#
loop_
_entity.id
_entity.type
_entity.pdbx_description
1 polymer ?
#
loop_
_entity_poly.entity_id
_entity_poly.type
_entity_poly.pdbx_seq_one_letter_code
_entity_poly.pdbx_strand_id
1 'polypeptide(L)'
;MKKIMGFKDKFAYSFFNFEAYREFIAQGLRKSILYIFLVTLILSAITNVKEINMITTEISVVQNNLSNNAPNFEFKNGVLSVDSDETIYYKHEGDFLFYLISSFIGNINTVNSLDSDAISIQDNLENGSSTFSIDDSMLSVSTDQSNYYTFIIDTKGKTDKNILNSYKDAVLLDSNNIYLRKDYRTVGTINLSDFSSININNENSEYYLSIIKILTPIVFFVVNPINSFITNLILGFLIFGPFAVSIGSFMGVKLKYSRACTLSFYAMSLPLLLEALIHVAGIIMPEFFLIFSIITLIYCSLAIREIKNSDKSELNFMK
;
A
#
# COMPACT_ATOMS: atom_id res chain seq x y z
N MET A 1 -41.75 16.20 -1.14
CA MET A 1 -40.72 15.25 -1.65
C MET A 1 -39.47 15.45 -0.79
N LYS A 2 -39.03 14.43 -0.03
CA LYS A 2 -37.81 14.55 0.79
C LYS A 2 -36.61 14.57 -0.17
N LYS A 3 -35.80 15.64 -0.15
CA LYS A 3 -34.64 15.81 -1.03
C LYS A 3 -33.68 14.64 -0.83
N ILE A 4 -33.34 13.92 -1.91
CA ILE A 4 -32.38 12.82 -1.83
C ILE A 4 -31.00 13.40 -1.51
N MET A 5 -30.40 12.90 -0.44
CA MET A 5 -29.12 13.38 0.07
C MET A 5 -27.98 13.11 -0.93
N GLY A 6 -27.26 14.18 -1.30
CA GLY A 6 -26.12 14.11 -2.21
C GLY A 6 -24.84 13.58 -1.56
N PHE A 7 -23.77 13.41 -2.33
CA PHE A 7 -22.48 12.92 -1.77
C PHE A 7 -21.96 13.81 -0.63
N LYS A 8 -21.95 15.14 -0.82
CA LYS A 8 -21.42 16.09 0.18
C LYS A 8 -22.14 15.97 1.52
N ASP A 9 -23.47 15.96 1.48
CA ASP A 9 -24.32 15.82 2.66
C ASP A 9 -24.07 14.47 3.34
N LYS A 10 -24.01 13.36 2.57
CA LYS A 10 -23.72 12.03 3.11
C LYS A 10 -22.35 11.95 3.76
N PHE A 11 -21.34 12.54 3.13
CA PHE A 11 -19.99 12.59 3.66
C PHE A 11 -19.97 13.35 4.98
N ALA A 12 -20.47 14.58 5.01
CA ALA A 12 -20.53 15.38 6.24
C ALA A 12 -21.33 14.68 7.36
N TYR A 13 -22.50 14.14 7.04
CA TYR A 13 -23.38 13.52 8.04
C TYR A 13 -22.87 12.16 8.53
N SER A 14 -22.10 11.43 7.72
CA SER A 14 -21.51 10.16 8.15
C SER A 14 -20.62 10.29 9.39
N PHE A 15 -20.06 11.47 9.64
CA PHE A 15 -19.19 11.75 10.79
C PHE A 15 -19.92 11.98 12.11
N PHE A 16 -21.17 12.44 12.11
CA PHE A 16 -21.82 12.85 13.37
C PHE A 16 -23.35 12.72 13.43
N ASN A 17 -24.03 12.54 12.29
CA ASN A 17 -25.49 12.49 12.23
C ASN A 17 -25.98 11.04 12.08
N PHE A 18 -26.22 10.37 13.20
CA PHE A 18 -26.68 8.97 13.22
C PHE A 18 -28.11 8.81 12.71
N GLU A 19 -28.97 9.83 12.80
CA GLU A 19 -30.32 9.79 12.23
C GLU A 19 -30.28 9.68 10.70
N ALA A 20 -29.30 10.33 10.06
CA ALA A 20 -29.10 10.28 8.61
C ALA A 20 -28.78 8.87 8.08
N TYR A 21 -28.26 7.97 8.93
CA TYR A 21 -27.98 6.59 8.53
C TYR A 21 -29.23 5.81 8.12
N ARG A 22 -30.41 6.19 8.60
CA ARG A 22 -31.67 5.62 8.12
C ARG A 22 -31.90 5.93 6.63
N GLU A 23 -31.59 7.15 6.21
CA GLU A 23 -31.67 7.55 4.81
C GLU A 23 -30.57 6.90 3.97
N PHE A 24 -29.38 6.73 4.53
CA PHE A 24 -28.27 6.02 3.89
C PHE A 24 -28.64 4.58 3.55
N ILE A 25 -29.27 3.87 4.49
CA ILE A 25 -29.75 2.50 4.29
C ILE A 25 -30.87 2.46 3.25
N ALA A 26 -31.80 3.42 3.28
CA ALA A 26 -32.89 3.50 2.31
C ALA A 26 -32.39 3.69 0.86
N GLN A 27 -31.21 4.29 0.67
CA GLN A 27 -30.58 4.46 -0.64
C GLN A 27 -29.99 3.15 -1.22
N GLY A 28 -29.68 2.17 -0.37
CA GLY A 28 -29.25 0.84 -0.75
C GLY A 28 -27.76 0.69 -1.09
N LEU A 29 -27.34 -0.58 -1.19
CA LEU A 29 -25.95 -1.03 -1.26
C LEU A 29 -25.16 -0.46 -2.46
N ARG A 30 -25.78 -0.37 -3.64
CA ARG A 30 -25.10 0.17 -4.84
C ARG A 30 -24.62 1.61 -4.61
N LYS A 31 -25.42 2.43 -3.93
CA LYS A 31 -25.07 3.83 -3.65
C LYS A 31 -24.03 3.95 -2.54
N SER A 32 -23.95 3.00 -1.61
CA SER A 32 -22.87 2.98 -0.61
C SER A 32 -21.54 2.51 -1.19
N ILE A 33 -21.54 1.58 -2.16
CA ILE A 33 -20.32 1.18 -2.87
C ILE A 33 -19.75 2.37 -3.66
N LEU A 34 -20.59 3.11 -4.38
CA LEU A 34 -20.14 4.33 -5.05
C LEU A 34 -19.66 5.40 -4.04
N TYR A 35 -20.33 5.49 -2.89
CA TYR A 35 -19.91 6.41 -1.83
C TYR A 35 -18.50 6.08 -1.32
N ILE A 36 -18.23 4.83 -0.94
CA ILE A 36 -16.92 4.45 -0.40
C ILE A 36 -15.82 4.62 -1.46
N PHE A 37 -16.10 4.31 -2.74
CA PHE A 37 -15.19 4.61 -3.85
C PHE A 37 -14.81 6.09 -3.92
N LEU A 38 -15.78 7.00 -3.80
CA LEU A 38 -15.51 8.44 -3.85
C LEU A 38 -14.76 8.92 -2.61
N VAL A 39 -15.07 8.37 -1.42
CA VAL A 39 -14.36 8.69 -0.18
C VAL A 39 -12.90 8.25 -0.27
N THR A 40 -12.62 7.01 -0.66
CA THR A 40 -11.26 6.51 -0.81
C THR A 40 -10.51 7.26 -1.92
N LEU A 41 -11.17 7.61 -3.02
CA LEU A 41 -10.57 8.44 -4.07
C LEU A 41 -10.10 9.80 -3.54
N ILE A 42 -10.94 10.51 -2.80
CA ILE A 42 -10.60 11.83 -2.24
C ILE A 42 -9.49 11.71 -1.21
N LEU A 43 -9.62 10.77 -0.27
CA LEU A 43 -8.66 10.64 0.83
C LEU A 43 -7.29 10.13 0.36
N SER A 44 -7.26 9.14 -0.55
CA SER A 44 -6.01 8.69 -1.15
C SER A 44 -5.34 9.76 -2.01
N ALA A 45 -6.10 10.63 -2.68
CA ALA A 45 -5.51 11.75 -3.41
C ALA A 45 -4.79 12.72 -2.45
N ILE A 46 -5.33 12.95 -1.25
CA ILE A 46 -4.71 13.80 -0.23
C ILE A 46 -3.43 13.16 0.30
N THR A 47 -3.45 11.86 0.60
CA THR A 47 -2.25 11.18 1.12
C THR A 47 -1.12 11.22 0.10
N ASN A 48 -1.40 10.86 -1.17
CA ASN A 48 -0.44 10.72 -2.25
C ASN A 48 0.50 11.92 -2.47
N VAL A 49 0.08 13.13 -2.13
CA VAL A 49 0.88 14.35 -2.35
C VAL A 49 2.23 14.25 -1.65
N LYS A 50 2.26 13.73 -0.42
CA LYS A 50 3.48 13.62 0.36
C LYS A 50 4.44 12.60 -0.25
N GLU A 51 3.96 11.42 -0.63
CA GLU A 51 4.79 10.38 -1.23
C GLU A 51 5.34 10.84 -2.59
N ILE A 52 4.50 11.45 -3.43
CA ILE A 52 4.92 11.97 -4.73
C ILE A 52 6.05 12.99 -4.54
N ASN A 53 5.92 13.92 -3.59
CA ASN A 53 6.95 14.93 -3.32
C ASN A 53 8.27 14.29 -2.84
N MET A 54 8.19 13.31 -1.95
CA MET A 54 9.36 12.56 -1.46
C MET A 54 10.08 11.86 -2.62
N ILE A 55 9.35 11.12 -3.45
CA ILE A 55 9.88 10.40 -4.61
C ILE A 55 10.50 11.36 -5.63
N THR A 56 9.79 12.45 -5.92
CA THR A 56 10.24 13.49 -6.88
C THR A 56 11.54 14.13 -6.41
N THR A 57 11.69 14.33 -5.09
CA THR A 57 12.92 14.86 -4.48
C THR A 57 14.06 13.84 -4.62
N GLU A 58 13.82 12.58 -4.27
CA GLU A 58 14.83 11.52 -4.38
C GLU A 58 15.30 11.30 -5.83
N ILE A 59 14.38 11.29 -6.81
CA ILE A 59 14.73 11.25 -8.24
C ILE A 59 15.62 12.43 -8.62
N SER A 60 15.35 13.63 -8.10
CA SER A 60 16.15 14.83 -8.39
C SER A 60 17.56 14.73 -7.77
N VAL A 61 17.69 14.12 -6.58
CA VAL A 61 19.00 13.81 -5.97
C VAL A 61 19.77 12.82 -6.83
N VAL A 62 19.13 11.75 -7.30
CA VAL A 62 19.76 10.75 -8.18
C VAL A 62 20.21 11.38 -9.49
N GLN A 63 19.34 12.16 -10.15
CA GLN A 63 19.65 12.87 -11.39
C GLN A 63 20.85 13.80 -11.22
N ASN A 64 20.91 14.54 -10.11
CA ASN A 64 22.03 15.43 -9.81
C ASN A 64 23.34 14.65 -9.58
N ASN A 65 23.30 13.51 -8.89
CA ASN A 65 24.49 12.68 -8.69
C ASN A 65 24.97 12.03 -9.99
N LEU A 66 24.06 11.53 -10.83
CA LEU A 66 24.43 10.96 -12.13
C LEU A 66 25.07 12.00 -13.05
N SER A 67 24.58 13.24 -13.01
CA SER A 67 25.08 14.32 -13.89
C SER A 67 26.44 14.87 -13.46
N ASN A 68 26.71 14.95 -12.15
CA ASN A 68 27.87 15.65 -11.62
C ASN A 68 28.97 14.74 -11.07
N ASN A 69 28.62 13.54 -10.60
CA ASN A 69 29.52 12.70 -9.80
C ASN A 69 29.74 11.30 -10.39
N ALA A 70 28.81 10.80 -11.21
CA ALA A 70 28.91 9.44 -11.74
C ALA A 70 29.93 9.34 -12.89
N PRO A 71 30.77 8.30 -12.92
CA PRO A 71 31.59 8.00 -14.08
C PRO A 71 30.72 7.63 -15.30
N ASN A 72 31.37 7.48 -16.46
CA ASN A 72 30.68 6.96 -17.63
C ASN A 72 30.20 5.52 -17.35
N PHE A 73 28.99 5.20 -17.80
CA PHE A 73 28.38 3.90 -17.66
C PHE A 73 27.51 3.58 -18.86
N GLU A 74 27.39 2.28 -19.15
CA GLU A 74 26.47 1.76 -20.15
C GLU A 74 25.82 0.50 -19.58
N PHE A 75 24.50 0.51 -19.53
CA PHE A 75 23.67 -0.66 -19.33
C PHE A 75 23.08 -1.06 -20.68
N LYS A 76 23.45 -2.23 -21.18
CA LYS A 76 23.03 -2.71 -22.50
C LYS A 76 23.07 -4.22 -22.56
N ASN A 77 22.07 -4.81 -23.22
CA ASN A 77 21.94 -6.26 -23.36
C ASN A 77 22.02 -7.02 -22.02
N GLY A 78 21.58 -6.39 -20.94
CA GLY A 78 21.55 -7.02 -19.62
C GLY A 78 22.85 -6.98 -18.85
N VAL A 79 23.85 -6.22 -19.33
CA VAL A 79 25.15 -6.05 -18.67
C VAL A 79 25.37 -4.58 -18.37
N LEU A 80 25.74 -4.28 -17.12
CA LEU A 80 26.18 -2.97 -16.67
C LEU A 80 27.71 -2.88 -16.78
N SER A 81 28.19 -1.83 -17.45
CA SER A 81 29.59 -1.45 -17.49
C SER A 81 29.76 -0.06 -16.91
N VAL A 82 30.76 0.11 -16.04
CA VAL A 82 31.10 1.40 -15.44
C VAL A 82 32.58 1.67 -15.69
N ASP A 83 32.87 2.87 -16.16
CA ASP A 83 34.21 3.41 -16.40
C ASP A 83 34.85 3.85 -15.08
N SER A 84 35.08 2.87 -14.22
CA SER A 84 35.80 3.04 -12.96
C SER A 84 36.68 1.81 -12.74
N ASP A 85 37.94 2.08 -12.43
CA ASP A 85 38.86 1.02 -12.02
C ASP A 85 38.62 0.62 -10.57
N GLU A 86 38.08 1.50 -9.72
CA GLU A 86 37.83 1.24 -8.29
C GLU A 86 36.35 0.96 -7.99
N THR A 87 36.10 0.23 -6.90
CA THR A 87 34.74 0.05 -6.35
C THR A 87 34.20 1.39 -5.85
N ILE A 88 32.98 1.75 -6.27
CA ILE A 88 32.34 3.00 -5.88
C ILE A 88 31.44 2.76 -4.68
N TYR A 89 31.57 3.62 -3.67
CA TYR A 89 30.71 3.61 -2.49
C TYR A 89 29.96 4.94 -2.41
N TYR A 90 28.64 4.87 -2.38
CA TYR A 90 27.78 6.03 -2.24
C TYR A 90 26.81 5.84 -1.08
N LYS A 91 26.87 6.76 -0.12
CA LYS A 91 25.90 6.81 0.98
C LYS A 91 24.69 7.60 0.47
N HIS A 92 23.58 6.90 0.24
CA HIS A 92 22.35 7.52 -0.23
C HIS A 92 21.42 7.80 0.94
N GLU A 93 20.83 8.99 0.95
CA GLU A 93 19.76 9.36 1.88
C GLU A 93 18.42 9.27 1.14
N GLY A 94 17.48 8.51 1.70
CA GLY A 94 16.18 8.29 1.09
C GLY A 94 15.79 6.82 1.13
N ASP A 95 14.50 6.57 0.93
CA ASP A 95 13.91 5.24 1.10
C ASP A 95 13.30 4.70 -0.19
N PHE A 96 12.95 5.55 -1.15
CA PHE A 96 12.12 5.13 -2.27
C PHE A 96 12.83 4.12 -3.16
N LEU A 97 14.08 4.40 -3.57
CA LEU A 97 14.82 3.47 -4.42
C LEU A 97 15.09 2.13 -3.71
N PHE A 98 15.46 2.18 -2.43
CA PHE A 98 15.68 0.99 -1.63
C PHE A 98 14.40 0.17 -1.46
N TYR A 99 13.28 0.83 -1.17
CA TYR A 99 11.95 0.22 -1.11
C TYR A 99 11.54 -0.40 -2.45
N LEU A 100 11.76 0.29 -3.56
CA LEU A 100 11.43 -0.21 -4.90
C LEU A 100 12.21 -1.48 -5.23
N ILE A 101 13.52 -1.48 -5.00
CA ILE A 101 14.39 -2.65 -5.19
C ILE A 101 13.95 -3.80 -4.27
N SER A 102 13.68 -3.49 -2.99
CA SER A 102 13.18 -4.47 -2.01
C SER A 102 11.84 -5.08 -2.40
N SER A 103 10.92 -4.26 -2.91
CA SER A 103 9.60 -4.73 -3.34
C SER A 103 9.70 -5.60 -4.60
N PHE A 104 10.53 -5.21 -5.57
CA PHE A 104 10.79 -6.01 -6.77
C PHE A 104 11.36 -7.38 -6.42
N ILE A 105 12.39 -7.43 -5.56
CA ILE A 105 12.99 -8.69 -5.10
C ILE A 105 11.98 -9.53 -4.34
N GLY A 106 11.19 -8.92 -3.45
CA GLY A 106 10.14 -9.59 -2.71
C GLY A 106 9.14 -10.28 -3.65
N ASN A 107 8.67 -9.57 -4.69
CA ASN A 107 7.74 -10.09 -5.69
C ASN A 107 8.35 -11.22 -6.53
N ILE A 108 9.62 -11.11 -6.96
CA ILE A 108 10.31 -12.18 -7.69
C ILE A 108 10.39 -13.44 -6.82
N ASN A 109 10.75 -13.30 -5.56
CA ASN A 109 10.80 -14.43 -4.62
C ASN A 109 9.41 -15.07 -4.43
N THR A 110 8.34 -14.27 -4.38
CA THR A 110 6.96 -14.80 -4.28
C THR A 110 6.52 -15.55 -5.53
N VAL A 111 6.84 -15.03 -6.72
CA VAL A 111 6.54 -15.71 -7.99
C VAL A 111 7.30 -17.04 -8.07
N ASN A 112 8.59 -17.04 -7.74
CA ASN A 112 9.40 -18.25 -7.73
C ASN A 112 8.90 -19.29 -6.72
N SER A 113 8.41 -18.87 -5.54
CA SER A 113 7.78 -19.79 -4.60
C SER A 113 6.49 -20.39 -5.15
N LEU A 114 5.65 -19.58 -5.82
CA LEU A 114 4.41 -20.06 -6.45
C LEU A 114 4.67 -21.07 -7.57
N ASP A 115 5.71 -20.86 -8.38
CA ASP A 115 6.12 -21.82 -9.42
C ASP A 115 6.68 -23.10 -8.80
N SER A 116 7.45 -23.01 -7.70
CA SER A 116 7.95 -24.19 -6.99
C SER A 116 6.84 -24.98 -6.29
N ASP A 117 5.80 -24.29 -5.79
CA ASP A 117 4.63 -24.90 -5.18
C ASP A 117 3.69 -25.52 -6.22
N ALA A 118 3.58 -24.92 -7.41
CA ALA A 118 2.86 -25.52 -8.53
C ALA A 118 3.51 -26.83 -9.02
N ILE A 119 4.85 -26.92 -8.95
CA ILE A 119 5.60 -28.14 -9.25
C ILE A 119 5.44 -29.17 -8.11
N SER A 120 5.40 -28.74 -6.85
CA SER A 120 5.27 -29.65 -5.70
C SER A 120 3.85 -30.18 -5.46
N ILE A 121 2.80 -29.50 -5.92
CA ILE A 121 1.41 -29.98 -5.86
C ILE A 121 1.16 -31.16 -6.81
N GLN A 122 1.94 -31.28 -7.89
CA GLN A 122 1.83 -32.41 -8.81
C GLN A 122 2.50 -33.68 -8.25
N ASP A 123 3.48 -33.53 -7.34
CA ASP A 123 4.19 -34.62 -6.67
C ASP A 123 3.63 -34.99 -5.28
N ASN A 124 2.90 -34.09 -4.59
CA ASN A 124 2.42 -34.29 -3.21
C ASN A 124 0.92 -34.63 -3.06
N LEU A 125 0.24 -35.12 -4.10
CA LEU A 125 -1.09 -35.70 -3.95
C LEU A 125 -1.10 -37.04 -3.20
N GLU A 126 0.07 -37.59 -2.81
CA GLU A 126 0.13 -38.85 -2.07
C GLU A 126 0.39 -38.75 -0.57
N ASN A 127 0.94 -37.68 0.02
CA ASN A 127 1.12 -37.66 1.49
C ASN A 127 1.29 -36.25 2.09
N GLY A 128 0.39 -35.90 3.02
CA GLY A 128 0.75 -35.07 4.17
C GLY A 128 0.30 -33.60 4.14
N SER A 129 -0.60 -33.26 5.07
CA SER A 129 -1.05 -31.92 5.48
C SER A 129 0.07 -30.86 5.56
N SER A 130 0.01 -29.84 4.69
CA SER A 130 0.84 -28.64 4.80
C SER A 130 0.03 -27.49 5.45
N THR A 131 0.45 -27.08 6.65
CA THR A 131 -0.01 -25.86 7.32
C THR A 131 0.57 -24.62 6.63
N PHE A 132 -0.31 -23.69 6.25
CA PHE A 132 0.04 -22.43 5.63
C PHE A 132 0.50 -21.43 6.70
N SER A 133 1.78 -21.03 6.68
CA SER A 133 2.29 -19.93 7.51
C SER A 133 2.89 -18.86 6.60
N ILE A 134 2.19 -17.73 6.48
CA ILE A 134 2.75 -16.50 5.90
C ILE A 134 3.60 -15.84 7.00
N ASP A 135 4.90 -15.68 6.72
CA ASP A 135 5.79 -14.88 7.57
C ASP A 135 5.60 -13.38 7.25
N ASP A 136 4.66 -12.75 7.95
CA ASP A 136 4.33 -11.32 7.85
C ASP A 136 5.46 -10.39 8.33
N SER A 137 6.61 -10.93 8.79
CA SER A 137 7.76 -10.13 9.21
C SER A 137 8.50 -9.44 8.06
N MET A 138 8.15 -9.74 6.80
CA MET A 138 8.73 -9.10 5.60
C MET A 138 8.18 -7.69 5.31
N LEU A 139 7.13 -7.25 6.00
CA LEU A 139 6.43 -5.98 5.75
C LEU A 139 6.60 -4.92 6.85
N SER A 140 7.24 -5.23 7.97
CA SER A 140 7.45 -4.24 9.03
C SER A 140 8.67 -3.36 8.75
N VAL A 141 8.41 -2.11 8.36
CA VAL A 141 9.42 -1.06 8.29
C VAL A 141 9.76 -0.64 9.72
N SER A 142 10.95 -0.99 10.19
CA SER A 142 11.49 -0.41 11.43
C SER A 142 11.97 1.01 11.12
N THR A 143 11.31 2.00 11.71
CA THR A 143 11.68 3.42 11.58
C THR A 143 12.37 3.88 12.84
N ASP A 144 13.71 3.86 12.83
CA ASP A 144 14.46 4.80 13.65
C ASP A 144 15.75 5.25 12.93
N GLN A 145 15.92 6.58 12.91
CA GLN A 145 17.12 7.38 12.58
C GLN A 145 17.68 7.30 11.15
N SER A 146 17.46 8.38 10.39
CA SER A 146 18.07 8.69 9.07
C SER A 146 18.31 7.44 8.21
N ASN A 147 17.31 7.02 7.45
CA ASN A 147 17.45 5.87 6.56
C ASN A 147 18.43 6.21 5.43
N TYR A 148 19.70 5.93 5.71
CA TYR A 148 20.73 5.85 4.72
C TYR A 148 21.02 4.39 4.46
N TYR A 149 21.29 4.08 3.21
CA TYR A 149 21.84 2.79 2.82
C TYR A 149 23.05 3.03 1.94
N THR A 150 23.92 2.03 1.86
CA THR A 150 25.13 2.12 1.05
C THR A 150 24.87 1.51 -0.32
N PHE A 151 24.99 2.30 -1.38
CA PHE A 151 25.15 1.80 -2.73
C PHE A 151 26.61 1.48 -2.99
N ILE A 152 26.86 0.27 -3.48
CA ILE A 152 28.17 -0.24 -3.85
C ILE A 152 28.09 -0.61 -5.32
N ILE A 153 29.01 -0.11 -6.14
CA ILE A 153 29.05 -0.41 -7.58
C ILE A 153 30.42 -0.97 -7.91
N ASP A 154 30.44 -2.19 -8.46
CA ASP A 154 31.66 -2.87 -8.88
C ASP A 154 31.43 -3.73 -10.13
N THR A 155 31.76 -3.19 -11.30
CA THR A 155 31.66 -3.91 -12.57
C THR A 155 32.96 -4.58 -13.01
N LYS A 156 34.02 -4.48 -12.19
CA LYS A 156 35.34 -5.08 -12.46
C LYS A 156 35.62 -6.32 -11.61
N GLY A 157 34.77 -6.59 -10.63
CA GLY A 157 34.89 -7.75 -9.73
C GLY A 157 35.99 -7.59 -8.69
N LYS A 158 36.28 -6.36 -8.24
CA LYS A 158 37.25 -6.10 -7.17
C LYS A 158 36.71 -6.50 -5.79
N THR A 159 35.40 -6.49 -5.62
CA THR A 159 34.68 -6.95 -4.43
C THR A 159 33.74 -8.10 -4.76
N ASP A 160 33.27 -8.76 -3.70
CA ASP A 160 32.29 -9.83 -3.79
C ASP A 160 31.03 -9.51 -2.97
N LYS A 161 30.01 -10.35 -3.08
CA LYS A 161 28.75 -10.22 -2.35
C LYS A 161 28.91 -10.16 -0.82
N ASN A 162 30.00 -10.71 -0.26
CA ASN A 162 30.22 -10.74 1.19
C ASN A 162 30.46 -9.33 1.75
N ILE A 163 30.85 -8.34 0.92
CA ILE A 163 30.98 -6.95 1.36
C ILE A 163 29.70 -6.41 1.98
N LEU A 164 28.54 -6.89 1.54
CA LEU A 164 27.25 -6.51 2.10
C LEU A 164 27.17 -6.83 3.60
N ASN A 165 27.86 -7.85 4.09
CA ASN A 165 27.82 -8.25 5.50
C ASN A 165 28.29 -7.15 6.47
N SER A 166 29.06 -6.18 5.98
CA SER A 166 29.53 -5.02 6.75
C SER A 166 28.47 -3.94 6.95
N TYR A 167 27.30 -4.04 6.30
CA TYR A 167 26.27 -3.02 6.31
C TYR A 167 24.95 -3.52 6.90
N LYS A 168 24.18 -2.61 7.50
CA LYS A 168 22.78 -2.87 7.87
C LYS A 168 21.93 -3.00 6.61
N ASP A 169 21.89 -1.91 5.84
CA ASP A 169 21.14 -1.75 4.61
C ASP A 169 22.10 -1.34 3.49
N ALA A 170 22.15 -2.13 2.42
CA ALA A 170 23.04 -1.88 1.29
C ALA A 170 22.54 -2.52 0.01
N VAL A 171 22.91 -1.90 -1.11
CA VAL A 171 22.68 -2.40 -2.47
C VAL A 171 24.03 -2.54 -3.14
N LEU A 172 24.34 -3.74 -3.64
CA LEU A 172 25.53 -3.99 -4.48
C LEU A 172 25.09 -4.18 -5.93
N LEU A 173 25.62 -3.37 -6.83
CA LEU A 173 25.50 -3.53 -8.29
C LEU A 173 26.82 -4.09 -8.82
N ASP A 174 26.78 -5.31 -9.35
CA ASP A 174 27.85 -5.84 -10.20
C ASP A 174 27.45 -5.74 -11.69
N SER A 175 28.29 -6.24 -12.60
CA SER A 175 28.02 -6.16 -14.04
C SER A 175 26.75 -6.88 -14.48
N ASN A 176 26.28 -7.87 -13.71
CA ASN A 176 25.20 -8.77 -14.09
C ASN A 176 24.04 -8.79 -13.09
N ASN A 177 24.22 -8.27 -11.87
CA ASN A 177 23.27 -8.46 -10.78
C ASN A 177 23.16 -7.24 -9.87
N ILE A 178 21.98 -7.11 -9.26
CA ILE A 178 21.73 -6.24 -8.11
C ILE A 178 21.49 -7.13 -6.90
N TYR A 179 22.28 -6.99 -5.85
CA TYR A 179 22.08 -7.67 -4.58
C TYR A 179 21.56 -6.69 -3.54
N LEU A 180 20.56 -7.13 -2.79
CA LEU A 180 19.99 -6.34 -1.70
C LEU A 180 20.29 -6.97 -0.35
N ARG A 181 20.76 -6.14 0.57
CA ARG A 181 20.78 -6.43 1.99
C ARG A 181 19.89 -5.44 2.73
N LYS A 182 19.03 -5.97 3.59
CA LYS A 182 18.12 -5.22 4.43
C LYS A 182 18.12 -5.79 5.83
N ASP A 183 18.22 -4.92 6.84
CA ASP A 183 18.21 -5.29 8.26
C ASP A 183 19.20 -6.42 8.59
N TYR A 184 20.44 -6.29 8.09
CA TYR A 184 21.53 -7.27 8.25
C TYR A 184 21.26 -8.65 7.62
N ARG A 185 20.26 -8.78 6.75
CA ARG A 185 19.96 -10.01 6.01
C ARG A 185 20.04 -9.76 4.51
N THR A 186 20.71 -10.65 3.80
CA THR A 186 20.69 -10.62 2.33
C THR A 186 19.34 -11.14 1.86
N VAL A 187 18.56 -10.26 1.21
CA VAL A 187 17.15 -10.53 0.89
C VAL A 187 16.98 -11.20 -0.47
N GLY A 188 17.85 -10.88 -1.43
CA GLY A 188 17.76 -11.47 -2.76
C GLY A 188 18.65 -10.80 -3.80
N THR A 189 18.47 -11.23 -5.05
CA THR A 189 19.25 -10.82 -6.20
C THR A 189 18.32 -10.56 -7.37
N ILE A 190 18.58 -9.51 -8.15
CA ILE A 190 17.95 -9.26 -9.45
C ILE A 190 19.01 -9.53 -10.51
N ASN A 191 18.70 -10.36 -11.50
CA ASN A 191 19.58 -10.58 -12.64
C ASN A 191 19.31 -9.49 -13.69
N LEU A 192 20.35 -8.76 -14.08
CA LEU A 192 20.25 -7.69 -15.05
C LEU A 192 19.94 -8.19 -16.46
N SER A 193 20.21 -9.46 -16.77
CA SER A 193 19.85 -10.06 -18.07
C SER A 193 18.33 -10.10 -18.32
N ASP A 194 17.52 -10.10 -17.26
CA ASP A 194 16.05 -9.99 -17.34
C ASP A 194 15.61 -8.65 -17.95
N PHE A 195 16.49 -7.65 -17.94
CA PHE A 195 16.25 -6.29 -18.45
C PHE A 195 17.05 -6.01 -19.74
N SER A 196 17.42 -7.04 -20.50
CA SER A 196 18.23 -6.89 -21.73
C SER A 196 17.65 -6.00 -22.82
N SER A 197 16.35 -5.71 -22.79
CA SER A 197 15.67 -4.78 -23.70
C SER A 197 15.90 -3.30 -23.37
N ILE A 198 16.41 -3.00 -22.18
CA ILE A 198 16.63 -1.65 -21.69
C ILE A 198 18.08 -1.24 -21.98
N ASN A 199 18.25 -0.05 -22.57
CA ASN A 199 19.56 0.54 -22.84
C ASN A 199 19.67 1.90 -22.17
N ILE A 200 20.50 2.01 -21.14
CA ILE A 200 20.69 3.25 -20.37
C ILE A 200 22.17 3.60 -20.33
N ASN A 201 22.51 4.85 -20.58
CA ASN A 201 23.86 5.38 -20.47
C ASN A 201 23.81 6.83 -19.94
N ASN A 202 24.96 7.48 -19.82
CA ASN A 202 25.03 8.86 -19.34
C ASN A 202 24.21 9.83 -20.20
N GLU A 203 24.13 9.62 -21.51
CA GLU A 203 23.45 10.52 -22.45
C GLU A 203 21.92 10.47 -22.31
N ASN A 204 21.35 9.31 -21.98
CA ASN A 204 19.89 9.11 -21.96
C ASN A 204 19.29 8.89 -20.56
N SER A 205 20.12 8.74 -19.51
CA SER A 205 19.65 8.50 -18.15
C SER A 205 18.74 9.62 -17.62
N GLU A 206 19.04 10.88 -17.94
CA GLU A 206 18.24 12.04 -17.56
C GLU A 206 16.82 12.00 -18.17
N TYR A 207 16.72 11.54 -19.42
CA TYR A 207 15.43 11.37 -20.10
C TYR A 207 14.56 10.32 -19.39
N TYR A 208 15.13 9.17 -19.02
CA TYR A 208 14.40 8.12 -18.30
C TYR A 208 13.97 8.58 -16.90
N LEU A 209 14.84 9.24 -16.14
CA LEU A 209 14.49 9.77 -14.82
C LEU A 209 13.38 10.84 -14.90
N SER A 210 13.40 11.67 -15.95
CA SER A 210 12.35 12.65 -16.22
C SER A 210 11.00 11.98 -16.53
N ILE A 211 11.00 10.90 -17.32
CA ILE A 211 9.80 10.10 -17.56
C ILE A 211 9.27 9.53 -16.24
N ILE A 212 10.13 8.91 -15.42
CA ILE A 212 9.72 8.33 -14.14
C ILE A 212 9.09 9.41 -13.26
N LYS A 213 9.72 10.60 -13.16
CA LYS A 213 9.21 11.74 -12.39
C LYS A 213 7.80 12.17 -12.83
N ILE A 214 7.51 12.13 -14.14
CA ILE A 214 6.19 12.46 -14.70
C ILE A 214 5.18 11.32 -14.47
N LEU A 215 5.61 10.07 -14.58
CA LEU A 215 4.75 8.91 -14.42
C LEU A 215 4.38 8.65 -12.95
N THR A 216 5.27 8.91 -12.00
CA THR A 216 5.03 8.72 -10.57
C THR A 216 3.68 9.28 -10.10
N PRO A 217 3.34 10.57 -10.30
CA PRO A 217 2.04 11.09 -9.86
C PRO A 217 0.87 10.40 -10.56
N ILE A 218 0.98 10.11 -11.86
CA ILE A 218 -0.09 9.45 -12.64
C ILE A 218 -0.38 8.07 -12.07
N VAL A 219 0.67 7.29 -11.81
CA VAL A 219 0.54 5.94 -11.24
C VAL A 219 -0.06 6.01 -9.84
N PHE A 220 0.43 6.90 -8.97
CA PHE A 220 -0.07 7.01 -7.59
C PHE A 220 -1.54 7.45 -7.54
N PHE A 221 -1.95 8.43 -8.34
CA PHE A 221 -3.35 8.90 -8.37
C PHE A 221 -4.33 7.90 -9.00
N VAL A 222 -3.86 6.84 -9.65
CA VAL A 222 -4.71 5.76 -10.19
C VAL A 222 -4.65 4.53 -9.29
N VAL A 223 -3.46 4.01 -9.02
CA VAL A 223 -3.26 2.73 -8.33
C VAL A 223 -3.68 2.79 -6.86
N ASN A 224 -3.26 3.82 -6.12
CA ASN A 224 -3.54 3.88 -4.68
C ASN A 224 -5.04 4.02 -4.36
N PRO A 225 -5.81 4.89 -5.04
CA PRO A 225 -7.27 4.94 -4.85
C PRO A 225 -7.98 3.62 -5.17
N ILE A 226 -7.54 2.91 -6.21
CA ILE A 226 -8.13 1.61 -6.58
C ILE A 226 -7.84 0.59 -5.50
N ASN A 227 -6.58 0.50 -5.05
CA ASN A 227 -6.18 -0.40 -3.97
C ASN A 227 -6.96 -0.10 -2.68
N SER A 228 -7.02 1.17 -2.26
CA SER A 228 -7.78 1.60 -1.08
C SER A 228 -9.26 1.27 -1.20
N PHE A 229 -9.86 1.49 -2.36
CA PHE A 229 -11.26 1.12 -2.62
C PHE A 229 -11.49 -0.38 -2.46
N ILE A 230 -10.66 -1.22 -3.10
CA ILE A 230 -10.79 -2.68 -3.05
C ILE A 230 -10.65 -3.18 -1.61
N THR A 231 -9.63 -2.72 -0.88
CA THR A 231 -9.43 -3.09 0.53
C THR A 231 -10.64 -2.72 1.38
N ASN A 232 -11.16 -1.50 1.27
CA ASN A 232 -12.34 -1.07 2.03
C ASN A 232 -13.62 -1.80 1.61
N LEU A 233 -13.73 -2.18 0.34
CA LEU A 233 -14.82 -3.01 -0.17
C LEU A 233 -14.80 -4.39 0.49
N ILE A 234 -13.63 -5.05 0.50
CA ILE A 234 -13.41 -6.35 1.14
C ILE A 234 -13.74 -6.26 2.63
N LEU A 235 -13.21 -5.26 3.33
CA LEU A 235 -13.47 -5.07 4.76
C LEU A 235 -14.97 -4.86 5.05
N GLY A 236 -15.67 -4.07 4.24
CA GLY A 236 -17.10 -3.80 4.44
C GLY A 236 -17.96 -5.05 4.25
N PHE A 237 -17.59 -5.94 3.33
CA PHE A 237 -18.30 -7.20 3.11
C PHE A 237 -17.87 -8.30 4.09
N LEU A 238 -16.58 -8.54 4.26
CA LEU A 238 -16.11 -9.73 4.97
C LEU A 238 -15.96 -9.51 6.47
N ILE A 239 -15.76 -8.28 6.92
CA ILE A 239 -15.51 -7.98 8.33
C ILE A 239 -16.69 -7.20 8.91
N PHE A 240 -16.87 -5.94 8.49
CA PHE A 240 -17.76 -5.02 9.20
C PHE A 240 -19.25 -5.31 8.97
N GLY A 241 -19.64 -5.76 7.77
CA GLY A 241 -21.01 -6.18 7.47
C GLY A 241 -21.49 -7.30 8.40
N PRO A 242 -20.78 -8.43 8.50
CA PRO A 242 -21.10 -9.51 9.43
C PRO A 242 -21.17 -9.05 10.88
N PHE A 243 -20.18 -8.27 11.36
CA PHE A 243 -20.22 -7.73 12.71
C PHE A 243 -21.43 -6.81 12.94
N ALA A 244 -21.80 -5.97 11.97
CA ALA A 244 -22.98 -5.13 12.08
C ALA A 244 -24.29 -5.94 12.14
N VAL A 245 -24.40 -7.07 11.44
CA VAL A 245 -25.54 -8.01 11.60
C VAL A 245 -25.59 -8.58 13.03
N SER A 246 -24.45 -9.03 13.55
CA SER A 246 -24.33 -9.57 14.91
C SER A 246 -24.73 -8.53 15.96
N ILE A 247 -24.21 -7.30 15.85
CA ILE A 247 -24.57 -6.16 16.70
C ILE A 247 -26.08 -5.87 16.61
N GLY A 248 -26.64 -5.82 15.40
CA GLY A 248 -28.08 -5.66 15.18
C GLY A 248 -28.89 -6.70 15.94
N SER A 249 -28.48 -7.96 15.84
CA SER A 249 -29.16 -9.08 16.50
C SER A 249 -29.12 -8.95 18.03
N PHE A 250 -27.96 -8.63 18.61
CA PHE A 250 -27.83 -8.34 20.05
C PHE A 250 -28.69 -7.17 20.50
N MET A 251 -28.85 -6.16 19.64
CA MET A 251 -29.68 -4.99 19.91
C MET A 251 -31.17 -5.22 19.62
N GLY A 252 -31.57 -6.40 19.13
CA GLY A 252 -32.96 -6.71 18.77
C GLY A 252 -33.43 -6.07 17.46
N VAL A 253 -32.50 -5.67 16.59
CA VAL A 253 -32.76 -5.13 15.24
C VAL A 253 -32.36 -6.17 14.20
N LYS A 254 -33.33 -6.71 13.46
CA LYS A 254 -33.08 -7.67 12.38
C LYS A 254 -32.60 -6.95 11.11
N LEU A 255 -31.29 -6.85 10.94
CA LEU A 255 -30.67 -6.25 9.75
C LEU A 255 -30.46 -7.30 8.67
N LYS A 256 -30.88 -6.99 7.43
CA LYS A 256 -30.41 -7.74 6.26
C LYS A 256 -28.93 -7.48 6.05
N TYR A 257 -28.18 -8.48 5.60
CA TYR A 257 -26.74 -8.36 5.34
C TYR A 257 -26.39 -7.17 4.43
N SER A 258 -27.15 -6.95 3.34
CA SER A 258 -26.93 -5.81 2.45
C SER A 258 -27.09 -4.44 3.14
N ARG A 259 -28.00 -4.34 4.12
CA ARG A 259 -28.18 -3.11 4.92
C ARG A 259 -27.04 -2.95 5.93
N ALA A 260 -26.55 -4.06 6.49
CA ALA A 260 -25.39 -4.05 7.38
C ALA A 260 -24.12 -3.60 6.64
N CYS A 261 -23.83 -4.14 5.44
CA CYS A 261 -22.72 -3.65 4.61
C CYS A 261 -22.90 -2.17 4.21
N THR A 262 -24.13 -1.78 3.84
CA THR A 262 -24.43 -0.37 3.55
C THR A 262 -24.05 0.52 4.74
N LEU A 263 -24.44 0.13 5.95
CA LEU A 263 -24.10 0.82 7.19
C LEU A 263 -22.59 0.92 7.40
N SER A 264 -21.87 -0.19 7.23
CA SER A 264 -20.42 -0.25 7.40
C SER A 264 -19.68 0.71 6.47
N PHE A 265 -20.06 0.79 5.20
CA PHE A 265 -19.43 1.70 4.25
C PHE A 265 -19.58 3.18 4.63
N TYR A 266 -20.71 3.58 5.22
CA TYR A 266 -20.83 4.95 5.73
C TYR A 266 -20.08 5.13 7.06
N ALA A 267 -20.09 4.14 7.94
CA ALA A 267 -19.39 4.16 9.22
C ALA A 267 -17.86 4.27 9.08
N MET A 268 -17.29 3.78 7.98
CA MET A 268 -15.85 3.89 7.67
C MET A 268 -15.36 5.31 7.41
N SER A 269 -16.24 6.29 7.22
CA SER A 269 -15.85 7.63 6.78
C SER A 269 -14.94 8.35 7.78
N LEU A 270 -15.25 8.26 9.09
CA LEU A 270 -14.41 8.85 10.13
C LEU A 270 -13.04 8.16 10.24
N PRO A 271 -12.93 6.83 10.38
CA PRO A 271 -11.63 6.18 10.50
C PRO A 271 -10.78 6.33 9.24
N LEU A 272 -11.38 6.38 8.04
CA LEU A 272 -10.64 6.69 6.81
C LEU A 272 -10.09 8.12 6.81
N LEU A 273 -10.88 9.10 7.26
CA LEU A 273 -10.39 10.47 7.39
C LEU A 273 -9.24 10.54 8.40
N LEU A 274 -9.38 9.84 9.53
CA LEU A 274 -8.34 9.78 10.56
C LEU A 274 -7.05 9.14 10.02
N GLU A 275 -7.16 8.03 9.27
CA GLU A 275 -6.04 7.38 8.59
C GLU A 275 -5.30 8.36 7.67
N ALA A 276 -6.04 9.06 6.81
CA ALA A 276 -5.48 10.04 5.90
C ALA A 276 -4.76 11.17 6.64
N LEU A 277 -5.33 11.68 7.73
CA LEU A 277 -4.70 12.74 8.53
C LEU A 277 -3.42 12.28 9.22
N ILE A 278 -3.41 11.08 9.80
CA ILE A 278 -2.23 10.48 10.44
C ILE A 278 -1.11 10.28 9.41
N HIS A 279 -1.46 9.77 8.24
CA HIS A 279 -0.53 9.52 7.14
C HIS A 279 0.10 10.82 6.62
N VAL A 280 -0.73 11.84 6.38
CA VAL A 280 -0.28 13.19 5.99
C VAL A 280 0.61 13.81 7.08
N ALA A 281 0.26 13.63 8.35
CA ALA A 281 1.09 14.07 9.48
C ALA A 281 2.44 13.33 9.56
N GLY A 282 2.62 12.25 8.80
CA GLY A 282 3.83 11.43 8.83
C GLY A 282 3.98 10.55 10.04
N ILE A 283 2.87 10.28 10.71
CA ILE A 283 2.84 9.39 11.86
C ILE A 283 2.62 7.98 11.32
N ILE A 284 3.61 7.10 11.50
CA ILE A 284 3.48 5.69 11.14
C ILE A 284 2.86 4.97 12.33
N MET A 285 1.70 4.36 12.10
CA MET A 285 1.01 3.60 13.13
C MET A 285 0.74 2.17 12.62
N PRO A 286 1.63 1.21 12.92
CA PRO A 286 1.57 -0.15 12.37
C PRO A 286 0.23 -0.86 12.61
N GLU A 287 -0.36 -0.66 13.79
CA GLU A 287 -1.61 -1.32 14.22
C GLU A 287 -2.86 -0.45 14.05
N PHE A 288 -2.84 0.52 13.11
CA PHE A 288 -3.99 1.41 12.91
C PHE A 288 -5.29 0.68 12.54
N PHE A 289 -5.18 -0.50 11.93
CA PHE A 289 -6.33 -1.35 11.60
C PHE A 289 -7.25 -1.66 12.80
N LEU A 290 -6.69 -1.82 14.01
CA LEU A 290 -7.49 -2.07 15.21
C LEU A 290 -8.32 -0.84 15.60
N ILE A 291 -7.70 0.35 15.57
CA ILE A 291 -8.39 1.61 15.84
C ILE A 291 -9.46 1.87 14.77
N PHE A 292 -9.10 1.68 13.49
CA PHE A 292 -10.02 1.75 12.37
C PHE A 292 -11.25 0.87 12.60
N SER A 293 -11.02 -0.38 13.02
CA SER A 293 -12.07 -1.36 13.25
C SER A 293 -12.97 -0.99 14.42
N ILE A 294 -12.39 -0.57 15.55
CA ILE A 294 -13.12 -0.15 16.74
C ILE A 294 -14.04 1.04 16.41
N ILE A 295 -13.50 2.08 15.75
CA ILE A 295 -14.28 3.26 15.38
C ILE A 295 -15.43 2.87 14.44
N THR A 296 -15.15 2.06 13.41
CA THR A 296 -16.17 1.60 12.45
C THR A 296 -17.31 0.85 13.15
N LEU A 297 -16.98 -0.05 14.09
CA LEU A 297 -17.98 -0.84 14.83
C LEU A 297 -18.78 -0.01 15.83
N ILE A 298 -18.15 0.98 16.48
CA ILE A 298 -18.85 1.95 17.33
C ILE A 298 -19.89 2.71 16.49
N TYR A 299 -19.51 3.20 15.31
CA TYR A 299 -20.41 3.93 14.41
C TYR A 299 -21.56 3.06 13.91
N CYS A 300 -21.27 1.81 13.54
CA CYS A 300 -22.31 0.82 13.22
C CYS A 300 -23.29 0.67 14.40
N SER A 301 -22.78 0.49 15.63
CA SER A 301 -23.60 0.30 16.83
C SER A 301 -24.50 1.51 17.11
N LEU A 302 -23.96 2.73 17.00
CA LEU A 302 -24.72 3.96 17.21
C LEU A 302 -25.83 4.13 16.18
N ALA A 303 -25.54 3.88 14.89
CA ALA A 303 -26.55 3.96 13.85
C ALA A 303 -27.64 2.89 13.99
N ILE A 304 -27.30 1.66 14.39
CA ILE A 304 -28.27 0.60 14.68
C ILE A 304 -29.16 0.97 15.86
N ARG A 305 -28.57 1.57 16.91
CA ARG A 305 -29.32 2.09 18.06
C ARG A 305 -30.36 3.10 17.62
N GLU A 306 -29.98 3.99 16.73
CA GLU A 306 -30.86 5.05 16.23
C GLU A 306 -32.03 4.49 15.40
N ILE A 307 -31.76 3.50 14.56
CA ILE A 307 -32.79 2.77 13.80
C ILE A 307 -33.81 2.13 14.76
N LYS A 308 -33.34 1.46 15.83
CA LYS A 308 -34.21 0.85 16.84
C LYS A 308 -35.11 1.87 17.55
N ASN A 309 -34.55 3.03 17.89
CA ASN A 309 -35.28 4.07 18.61
C ASN A 309 -36.39 4.69 17.73
N SER A 310 -36.09 4.90 16.45
CA SER A 310 -37.06 5.37 15.47
C SER A 310 -38.21 4.37 15.26
N ASP A 311 -37.92 3.08 15.16
CA ASP A 311 -38.96 2.05 14.99
C ASP A 311 -39.92 2.00 16.21
N LYS A 312 -39.39 2.21 17.43
CA LYS A 312 -40.21 2.29 18.65
C LYS A 312 -41.07 3.54 18.72
N SER A 313 -40.55 4.69 18.28
CA SER A 313 -41.32 5.94 18.32
C SER A 313 -42.49 5.90 17.34
N GLU A 314 -42.29 5.40 16.11
CA GLU A 314 -43.36 5.23 15.12
C GLU A 314 -44.47 4.28 15.63
N LEU A 315 -44.12 3.20 16.35
CA LEU A 315 -45.10 2.30 16.97
C LEU A 315 -45.96 2.95 18.06
N ASN A 316 -45.39 3.90 18.83
CA ASN A 316 -46.10 4.56 19.92
C ASN A 316 -47.07 5.65 19.44
N PHE A 317 -46.90 6.19 18.22
CA PHE A 317 -47.85 7.11 17.60
C PHE A 317 -49.03 6.42 16.91
N MET A 318 -48.98 5.10 16.75
CA MET A 318 -50.05 4.28 16.14
C MET A 318 -50.95 3.58 17.16
N LYS A 319 -50.69 3.75 18.46
CA LYS A 319 -51.55 3.30 19.56
C LYS A 319 -52.31 4.48 20.14
#